data_AF-A0AAV0EL34-F1
#
_entry.id   AF-A0AAV0EL34-F1
#
_cell.length_a   1.000
_cell.length_b   1.000
_cell.length_c   1.000
_cell.angle_alpha   90.00
_cell.angle_beta   90.00
_cell.angle_gamma   90.00
#
_symmetry.space_group_name_H-M   'P 1'
#
loop_
_entity.id
_entity.type
_entity.pdbx_description
1 polymer ?
#
loop_
_entity_poly.entity_id
_entity_poly.type
_entity_poly.pdbx_seq_one_letter_code
_entity_poly.pdbx_strand_id
1 'polypeptide(L)'
;MGNKDCATATLALVFAKDRNKPPGVGETQFHFFFSNGICPFEPTFKVASVRERHIDYSTWLTAKRLTHQENFDGQTLLDHVRHKAGDLFDHQALFIGVTKKRKCSVGMEKVKWITFQEFHEVLRGDEEYLYVNGLGIKNEDAFRFYMSDPYTALSSYKNVSEELKCLKHAYEDDTRNHTSHKKTILCGISFACCGRGEPFFGRANVDSLPFLENFPGVPFAGTFCAGEIGRMDSSSSNHEENCSTTARCCLHVFSTAYLVVSYTPPANLYL
;
A
#
# COMPACT_ATOMS: atom_id res chain seq x y z
N MET A 1 -4.93 31.95 -13.40
CA MET A 1 -5.94 31.21 -12.62
C MET A 1 -5.30 30.80 -11.32
N GLY A 2 -5.76 31.37 -10.20
CA GLY A 2 -5.15 31.18 -8.89
C GLY A 2 -5.25 29.74 -8.43
N ASN A 3 -4.10 29.16 -8.05
CA ASN A 3 -3.99 27.86 -7.44
C ASN A 3 -4.73 27.92 -6.10
N LYS A 4 -5.95 27.39 -6.03
CA LYS A 4 -6.64 27.20 -4.76
C LYS A 4 -5.83 26.15 -4.01
N ASP A 5 -5.39 26.47 -2.80
CA ASP A 5 -4.80 25.51 -1.87
C ASP A 5 -5.78 24.34 -1.73
N CYS A 6 -5.47 23.24 -2.42
CA CYS A 6 -6.21 22.00 -2.32
C CYS A 6 -5.86 21.41 -0.96
N ALA A 7 -6.66 21.72 0.06
CA ALA A 7 -6.51 21.12 1.37
C ALA A 7 -6.60 19.60 1.22
N THR A 8 -5.47 18.92 1.41
CA THR A 8 -5.42 17.46 1.40
C THR A 8 -6.11 16.96 2.68
N ALA A 9 -7.30 16.38 2.52
CA ALA A 9 -8.02 15.75 3.62
C ALA A 9 -7.49 14.32 3.80
N THR A 10 -6.91 14.04 4.96
CA THR A 10 -6.53 12.67 5.34
C THR A 10 -7.70 12.02 6.08
N LEU A 11 -8.21 10.92 5.56
CA LEU A 11 -9.21 10.08 6.24
C LEU A 11 -8.52 8.86 6.84
N ALA A 12 -8.82 8.55 8.10
CA ALA A 12 -8.42 7.31 8.74
C ALA A 12 -9.65 6.53 9.19
N LEU A 13 -9.73 5.24 8.84
CA LEU A 13 -10.70 4.31 9.38
C LEU A 13 -10.05 3.50 10.50
N VAL A 14 -10.60 3.61 11.70
CA VAL A 14 -10.12 2.88 12.87
C VAL A 14 -11.20 1.90 13.31
N PHE A 15 -10.84 0.62 13.30
CA PHE A 15 -11.69 -0.45 13.80
C PHE A 15 -11.17 -0.92 15.15
N ALA A 16 -12.07 -1.08 16.11
CA ALA A 16 -11.76 -1.56 17.44
C ALA A 16 -12.61 -2.79 17.75
N LYS A 17 -12.00 -3.77 18.43
CA LYS A 17 -12.71 -4.93 18.97
C LYS A 17 -12.85 -4.75 20.47
N ASP A 18 -14.09 -4.84 20.95
CA ASP A 18 -14.36 -4.84 22.39
C ASP A 18 -13.77 -6.10 23.04
N ARG A 19 -13.01 -5.91 24.12
CA ARG A 19 -12.39 -7.02 24.87
C ARG A 19 -13.39 -7.76 25.76
N ASN A 20 -14.44 -7.08 26.22
CA ASN A 20 -15.40 -7.59 27.19
C ASN A 20 -16.80 -7.67 26.58
N LYS A 21 -16.95 -8.36 25.44
CA LYS A 21 -18.28 -8.54 24.83
C LYS A 21 -19.16 -9.41 25.74
N PRO A 22 -20.41 -9.00 26.03
CA PRO A 22 -21.31 -9.83 26.80
C PRO A 22 -21.65 -11.13 26.04
N PRO A 23 -21.98 -12.21 26.76
CA PRO A 23 -22.44 -13.45 26.13
C PRO A 23 -23.64 -13.19 25.23
N GLY A 24 -23.73 -13.89 24.10
CA GLY A 24 -24.84 -13.71 23.16
C GLY A 24 -24.70 -12.52 22.21
N VAL A 25 -23.53 -11.88 22.12
CA VAL A 25 -23.23 -10.87 21.08
C VAL A 25 -22.37 -11.48 19.99
N GLY A 26 -22.76 -11.26 18.73
CA GLY A 26 -22.01 -11.72 17.56
C GLY A 26 -20.68 -10.98 17.35
N GLU A 27 -19.89 -11.47 16.41
CA GLU A 27 -18.56 -10.95 16.09
C GLU A 27 -18.53 -10.29 14.72
N THR A 28 -18.13 -9.02 14.65
CA THR A 28 -17.78 -8.36 13.38
C THR A 28 -16.28 -8.50 13.15
N GLN A 29 -15.88 -8.92 11.96
CA GLN A 29 -14.48 -9.07 11.57
C GLN A 29 -14.16 -8.18 10.37
N PHE A 30 -12.93 -7.69 10.33
CA PHE A 30 -12.41 -6.81 9.29
C PHE A 30 -11.26 -7.53 8.60
N HIS A 31 -11.41 -7.78 7.29
CA HIS A 31 -10.42 -8.46 6.47
C HIS A 31 -9.79 -7.43 5.53
N PHE A 32 -8.47 -7.31 5.58
CA PHE A 32 -7.72 -6.36 4.77
C PHE A 32 -7.00 -7.10 3.64
N PHE A 33 -7.13 -6.60 2.41
CA PHE A 33 -6.44 -7.11 1.23
C PHE A 33 -5.78 -5.96 0.48
N PHE A 34 -4.70 -6.25 -0.24
CA PHE A 34 -3.88 -5.21 -0.85
C PHE A 34 -3.40 -5.59 -2.26
N SER A 35 -3.68 -4.72 -3.23
CA SER A 35 -3.20 -4.83 -4.61
C SER A 35 -2.10 -3.81 -4.87
N ASN A 36 -0.87 -4.27 -5.10
CA ASN A 36 0.29 -3.43 -5.43
C ASN A 36 0.39 -3.20 -6.95
N GLY A 37 0.66 -1.96 -7.38
CA GLY A 37 0.82 -1.62 -8.80
C GLY A 37 2.15 -0.97 -9.17
N ILE A 38 3.16 -1.08 -8.32
CA ILE A 38 4.53 -0.65 -8.62
C ILE A 38 5.52 -1.82 -8.62
N CYS A 39 6.50 -1.79 -9.50
CA CYS A 39 7.59 -2.77 -9.55
C CYS A 39 8.94 -2.12 -9.17
N PRO A 40 9.78 -2.80 -8.36
CA PRO A 40 11.08 -2.26 -7.96
C PRO A 40 12.13 -2.42 -9.07
N PHE A 41 13.05 -1.47 -9.15
CA PHE A 41 14.24 -1.50 -10.00
C PHE A 41 15.51 -1.62 -9.15
N GLU A 42 16.33 -2.61 -9.46
CA GLU A 42 17.67 -2.73 -8.90
C GLU A 42 18.66 -1.81 -9.65
N PRO A 43 19.77 -1.36 -9.04
CA PRO A 43 20.20 -1.63 -7.67
C PRO A 43 19.57 -0.68 -6.63
N THR A 44 19.83 -0.96 -5.36
CA THR A 44 19.61 0.01 -4.26
C THR A 44 20.75 1.03 -4.21
N PHE A 45 20.40 2.29 -4.03
CA PHE A 45 21.30 3.43 -3.90
C PHE A 45 21.28 3.98 -2.48
N LYS A 46 22.28 4.80 -2.17
CA LYS A 46 22.31 5.64 -0.97
C LYS A 46 22.37 7.10 -1.36
N VAL A 47 21.61 7.93 -0.66
CA VAL A 47 21.65 9.38 -0.82
C VAL A 47 23.02 9.91 -0.40
N ALA A 48 23.68 10.65 -1.29
CA ALA A 48 25.01 11.22 -1.06
C ALA A 48 24.94 12.69 -0.61
N SER A 49 24.05 13.48 -1.23
CA SER A 49 23.79 14.88 -0.89
C SER A 49 22.31 15.18 -1.04
N VAL A 50 21.79 16.09 -0.21
CA VAL A 50 20.40 16.53 -0.21
C VAL A 50 20.30 18.05 -0.12
N ARG A 51 19.40 18.61 -0.92
CA ARG A 51 18.90 19.98 -0.78
C ARG A 51 17.38 19.96 -0.79
N GLU A 52 16.77 20.33 0.33
CA GLU A 52 15.32 20.51 0.43
C GLU A 52 14.91 21.90 -0.06
N ARG A 53 13.81 21.96 -0.81
CA ARG A 53 13.20 23.21 -1.29
C ARG A 53 11.73 23.25 -0.85
N HIS A 54 11.48 24.00 0.22
CA HIS A 54 10.13 24.12 0.79
C HIS A 54 9.13 24.87 -0.12
N ILE A 55 9.60 25.72 -1.03
CA ILE A 55 8.75 26.55 -1.90
C ILE A 55 7.89 25.70 -2.85
N ASP A 56 8.47 24.65 -3.41
CA ASP A 56 7.80 23.73 -4.33
C ASP A 56 7.66 22.31 -3.75
N TYR A 57 7.89 22.17 -2.44
CA TYR A 57 7.83 20.90 -1.71
C TYR A 57 8.65 19.79 -2.38
N SER A 58 9.87 20.11 -2.82
CA SER A 58 10.75 19.16 -3.52
C SER A 58 12.07 18.91 -2.78
N THR A 59 12.67 17.76 -3.05
CA THR A 59 14.01 17.41 -2.60
C THR A 59 14.90 17.16 -3.81
N TRP A 60 16.09 17.74 -3.79
CA TRP A 60 17.11 17.55 -4.82
C TRP A 60 18.23 16.70 -4.22
N LEU A 61 18.62 15.63 -4.91
CA LEU A 61 19.60 14.69 -4.37
C LEU A 61 20.57 14.16 -5.41
N THR A 62 21.75 13.81 -4.93
CA THR A 62 22.68 12.92 -5.63
C THR A 62 22.77 11.61 -4.87
N ALA A 63 23.24 10.55 -5.54
CA ALA A 63 23.29 9.23 -4.91
C ALA A 63 24.55 8.47 -5.27
N LYS A 64 24.90 7.48 -4.46
CA LYS A 64 26.00 6.55 -4.71
C LYS A 64 25.50 5.12 -4.60
N ARG A 65 26.13 4.19 -5.31
CA ARG A 65 25.85 2.76 -5.12
C ARG A 65 26.47 2.30 -3.81
N LEU A 66 25.88 1.28 -3.17
CA LEU A 66 26.42 0.72 -1.93
C LEU A 66 27.88 0.24 -2.07
N THR A 67 28.27 -0.18 -3.27
CA THR A 67 29.58 -0.78 -3.57
C THR A 67 30.58 0.19 -4.22
N HIS A 68 30.19 1.42 -4.55
CA HIS A 68 31.03 2.38 -5.28
C HIS A 68 31.01 3.74 -4.58
N GLN A 69 32.16 4.43 -4.53
CA GLN A 69 32.28 5.75 -3.92
C GLN A 69 31.85 6.91 -4.83
N GLU A 70 31.70 6.65 -6.13
CA GLU A 70 31.30 7.67 -7.10
C GLU A 70 29.85 8.12 -6.86
N ASN A 71 29.66 9.44 -6.87
CA ASN A 71 28.35 10.06 -6.80
C ASN A 71 27.78 10.18 -8.20
N PHE A 72 26.59 9.66 -8.39
CA PHE A 72 25.76 9.82 -9.57
C PHE A 72 24.88 11.07 -9.41
N ASP A 73 24.92 11.93 -10.43
CA ASP A 73 23.97 13.01 -10.65
C ASP A 73 22.58 12.47 -11.06
N GLY A 74 21.62 13.38 -11.25
CA GLY A 74 20.26 13.01 -11.60
C GLY A 74 20.13 12.33 -12.96
N GLN A 75 20.79 12.87 -13.98
CA GLN A 75 20.73 12.36 -15.34
C GLN A 75 21.28 10.94 -15.41
N THR A 76 22.44 10.71 -14.79
CA THR A 76 23.07 9.38 -14.70
C THR A 76 22.20 8.38 -13.95
N LEU A 77 21.47 8.80 -12.91
CA LEU A 77 20.51 7.94 -12.21
C LEU A 77 19.32 7.58 -13.11
N LEU A 78 18.76 8.55 -13.85
CA LEU A 78 17.64 8.30 -14.76
C LEU A 78 18.04 7.38 -15.92
N ASP A 79 19.23 7.57 -16.50
CA ASP A 79 19.69 6.76 -17.62
C ASP A 79 19.90 5.29 -17.22
N HIS A 80 20.32 5.02 -15.97
CA HIS A 80 20.35 3.66 -15.43
C HIS A 80 18.98 2.99 -15.40
N VAL A 81 17.92 3.74 -15.06
CA VAL A 81 16.56 3.21 -15.02
C VAL A 81 16.01 3.06 -16.44
N ARG A 82 16.21 4.07 -17.29
CA ARG A 82 15.77 4.07 -18.69
C ARG A 82 16.35 2.90 -19.46
N HIS A 83 17.65 2.62 -19.32
CA HIS A 83 18.29 1.47 -19.98
C HIS A 83 17.63 0.14 -19.58
N LYS A 84 17.10 0.03 -18.36
CA LYS A 84 16.42 -1.19 -17.88
C LYS A 84 14.94 -1.24 -18.25
N ALA A 85 14.26 -0.11 -18.19
CA ALA A 85 12.83 -0.02 -18.48
C ALA A 85 12.54 -0.05 -19.99
N GLY A 86 13.46 0.46 -20.83
CA GLY A 86 13.22 0.61 -22.26
C GLY A 86 12.09 1.60 -22.52
N ASP A 87 11.24 1.28 -23.50
CA ASP A 87 10.13 2.13 -23.99
C ASP A 87 9.07 2.43 -22.92
N LEU A 88 9.07 1.66 -21.83
CA LEU A 88 8.18 1.84 -20.68
C LEU A 88 8.48 3.14 -19.91
N PHE A 89 9.75 3.59 -19.92
CA PHE A 89 10.20 4.71 -19.10
C PHE A 89 9.41 6.02 -19.29
N ASP A 90 9.04 6.37 -20.52
CA ASP A 90 8.40 7.65 -20.82
C ASP A 90 6.88 7.65 -20.61
N HIS A 91 6.29 6.50 -20.30
CA HIS A 91 4.84 6.34 -20.19
C HIS A 91 4.36 5.95 -18.78
N GLN A 92 5.27 5.81 -17.83
CA GLN A 92 4.96 5.36 -16.48
C GLN A 92 5.50 6.31 -15.41
N ALA A 93 4.76 6.37 -14.30
CA ALA A 93 5.16 7.17 -13.16
C ALA A 93 6.34 6.50 -12.46
N LEU A 94 7.40 7.28 -12.23
CA LEU A 94 8.63 6.85 -11.58
C LEU A 94 8.68 7.41 -10.16
N PHE A 95 9.08 6.57 -9.21
CA PHE A 95 9.22 6.92 -7.81
C PHE A 95 10.57 6.43 -7.28
N ILE A 96 11.04 7.07 -6.20
CA ILE A 96 12.02 6.45 -5.30
C ILE A 96 11.31 6.00 -4.03
N GLY A 97 11.56 4.75 -3.60
CA GLY A 97 11.13 4.24 -2.31
C GLY A 97 12.29 4.32 -1.33
N VAL A 98 12.23 5.29 -0.41
CA VAL A 98 13.26 5.56 0.60
C VAL A 98 12.98 4.73 1.85
N THR A 99 13.98 3.97 2.29
CA THR A 99 13.88 3.13 3.49
C THR A 99 14.19 3.94 4.74
N LYS A 100 13.20 4.10 5.60
CA LYS A 100 13.26 4.86 6.85
C LYS A 100 13.18 3.93 8.06
N LYS A 101 13.63 4.44 9.21
CA LYS A 101 13.44 3.81 10.52
C LYS A 101 12.87 4.80 11.51
N ARG A 102 11.85 4.41 12.26
CA ARG A 102 11.31 5.20 13.37
C ARG A 102 11.10 4.36 14.61
N LYS A 103 11.17 5.02 15.77
CA LYS A 103 10.78 4.45 17.06
C LYS A 103 9.25 4.51 17.16
N CYS A 104 8.64 3.41 17.57
CA CYS A 104 7.20 3.28 17.79
C CYS A 104 6.96 2.75 19.20
N SER A 105 6.03 3.36 19.92
CA SER A 105 5.52 2.89 21.20
C SER A 105 4.00 2.93 21.16
N VAL A 106 3.36 1.83 21.56
CA VAL A 106 1.90 1.73 21.65
C VAL A 106 1.55 1.51 23.12
N GLY A 107 0.87 2.47 23.74
CA GLY A 107 0.55 2.42 25.17
C GLY A 107 1.80 2.27 26.06
N MET A 108 1.77 1.27 26.95
CA MET A 108 2.89 0.98 27.86
C MET A 108 3.92 -0.01 27.29
N GLU A 109 3.82 -0.38 26.01
CA GLU A 109 4.78 -1.29 25.38
C GLU A 109 6.19 -0.67 25.27
N LYS A 110 7.22 -1.53 25.33
CA LYS A 110 8.60 -1.13 25.06
C LYS A 110 8.71 -0.57 23.64
N VAL A 111 9.52 0.49 23.50
CA VAL A 111 9.80 1.12 22.20
C VAL A 111 10.37 0.10 21.23
N LYS A 112 9.70 -0.10 20.09
CA LYS A 112 10.16 -0.95 18.99
C LYS A 112 10.65 -0.07 17.84
N TRP A 113 11.70 -0.49 17.18
CA TRP A 113 12.11 0.10 15.91
C TRP A 113 11.29 -0.51 14.78
N ILE A 114 10.72 0.33 13.94
CA ILE A 114 10.03 -0.09 12.73
C ILE A 114 10.77 0.47 11.52
N THR A 115 11.03 -0.41 10.55
CA THR A 115 11.54 -0.03 9.23
C THR A 115 10.36 0.15 8.30
N PHE A 116 10.35 1.21 7.50
CA PHE A 116 9.27 1.50 6.57
C PHE A 116 9.75 2.16 5.27
N GLN A 117 8.91 2.17 4.25
CA GLN A 117 9.20 2.85 2.98
C GLN A 117 8.35 4.10 2.80
N GLU A 118 8.98 5.19 2.35
CA GLU A 118 8.33 6.43 1.89
C GLU A 118 8.58 6.59 0.40
N PHE A 119 7.53 6.84 -0.37
CA PHE A 119 7.61 7.00 -1.82
C PHE A 119 7.61 8.47 -2.20
N HIS A 120 8.54 8.83 -3.08
CA HIS A 120 8.70 10.17 -3.62
C HIS A 120 8.66 10.09 -5.14
N GLU A 121 7.72 10.80 -5.77
CA GLU A 121 7.61 10.87 -7.22
C GLU A 121 8.86 11.55 -7.81
N VAL A 122 9.42 10.96 -8.85
CA VAL A 122 10.55 11.52 -9.58
C VAL A 122 10.03 12.54 -10.58
N LEU A 123 10.43 13.80 -10.40
CA LEU A 123 9.96 14.92 -11.22
C LEU A 123 10.81 15.10 -12.48
N ARG A 124 12.14 15.03 -12.32
CA ARG A 124 13.14 15.12 -13.39
C ARG A 124 14.54 14.77 -12.85
N GLY A 125 15.53 14.77 -13.72
CA GLY A 125 16.95 14.71 -13.39
C GLY A 125 17.76 15.54 -14.38
N ASP A 126 18.88 16.08 -13.93
CA ASP A 126 19.87 16.76 -14.77
C ASP A 126 21.30 16.38 -14.32
N GLU A 127 22.30 17.00 -14.93
CA GLU A 127 23.73 16.76 -14.66
C GLU A 127 24.16 17.21 -13.24
N GLU A 128 23.26 17.75 -12.43
CA GLU A 128 23.53 18.09 -11.03
C GLU A 128 22.73 17.23 -10.05
N TYR A 129 21.41 17.13 -10.22
CA TYR A 129 20.51 16.55 -9.21
C TYR A 129 19.38 15.70 -9.79
N LEU A 130 18.96 14.71 -9.02
CA LEU A 130 17.65 14.09 -9.14
C LEU A 130 16.64 14.91 -8.34
N TYR A 131 15.52 15.26 -8.94
CA TYR A 131 14.46 16.06 -8.32
C TYR A 131 13.27 15.16 -8.00
N VAL A 132 12.88 15.13 -6.73
CA VAL A 132 11.76 14.31 -6.28
C VAL A 132 10.76 15.14 -5.46
N ASN A 133 9.49 14.74 -5.51
CA ASN A 133 8.43 15.36 -4.72
C ASN A 133 8.54 14.95 -3.24
N GLY A 134 8.26 15.88 -2.33
CA GLY A 134 8.32 15.69 -0.89
C GLY A 134 9.63 16.09 -0.25
N LEU A 135 9.63 16.08 1.08
CA LEU A 135 10.73 16.45 1.97
C LEU A 135 11.07 15.28 2.89
N GLY A 136 12.11 15.43 3.73
CA GLY A 136 12.44 14.48 4.80
C GLY A 136 13.45 13.41 4.41
N ILE A 137 13.96 13.43 3.17
CA ILE A 137 15.08 12.58 2.71
C ILE A 137 16.38 13.11 3.32
N LYS A 138 17.22 12.19 3.80
CA LYS A 138 18.48 12.52 4.50
C LYS A 138 19.65 11.86 3.79
N ASN A 139 20.83 12.43 4.00
CA ASN A 139 22.09 11.79 3.61
C ASN A 139 22.17 10.38 4.21
N GLU A 140 22.76 9.46 3.46
CA GLU A 140 22.88 8.02 3.76
C GLU A 140 21.57 7.22 3.79
N ASP A 141 20.40 7.84 3.55
CA ASP A 141 19.18 7.08 3.35
C ASP A 141 19.32 6.14 2.16
N ALA A 142 18.89 4.89 2.35
CA ALA A 142 18.87 3.92 1.26
C ALA A 142 17.56 4.06 0.47
N PHE A 143 17.64 4.06 -0.85
CA PHE A 143 16.46 4.09 -1.71
C PHE A 143 16.65 3.20 -2.93
N ARG A 144 15.55 2.86 -3.58
CA ARG A 144 15.55 2.22 -4.90
C ARG A 144 14.45 2.84 -5.77
N PHE A 145 14.58 2.69 -7.08
CA PHE A 145 13.55 3.16 -8.00
C PHE A 145 12.37 2.18 -8.06
N TYR A 146 11.19 2.72 -8.31
CA TYR A 146 9.95 2.00 -8.54
C TYR A 146 9.20 2.62 -9.70
N MET A 147 8.61 1.80 -10.55
CA MET A 147 7.79 2.26 -11.67
C MET A 147 6.37 1.74 -11.51
N SER A 148 5.38 2.55 -11.87
CA SER A 148 4.01 2.06 -12.03
C SER A 148 3.98 0.99 -13.12
N ASP A 149 3.39 -0.17 -12.86
CA ASP A 149 3.30 -1.26 -13.83
C ASP A 149 1.91 -1.90 -13.80
N PRO A 150 1.10 -1.75 -14.87
CA PRO A 150 -0.23 -2.32 -14.92
C PRO A 150 -0.23 -3.85 -14.89
N TYR A 151 0.84 -4.51 -15.34
CA TYR A 151 0.95 -5.97 -15.27
C TYR A 151 1.15 -6.45 -13.83
N THR A 152 2.03 -5.78 -13.08
CA THR A 152 2.18 -5.99 -11.63
C THR A 152 0.84 -5.76 -10.91
N ALA A 153 0.13 -4.67 -11.24
CA ALA A 153 -1.18 -4.38 -10.66
C ALA A 153 -2.22 -5.47 -10.95
N LEU A 154 -2.30 -5.94 -12.21
CA LEU A 154 -3.20 -7.02 -12.62
C LEU A 154 -2.83 -8.37 -11.98
N SER A 155 -1.55 -8.64 -11.78
CA SER A 155 -1.09 -9.83 -11.06
C SER A 155 -1.48 -9.77 -9.59
N SER A 156 -1.20 -8.65 -8.91
CA SER A 156 -1.57 -8.46 -7.50
C SER A 156 -3.08 -8.43 -7.29
N TYR A 157 -3.84 -7.91 -8.26
CA TYR A 157 -5.30 -7.99 -8.32
C TYR A 157 -5.81 -9.44 -8.29
N LYS A 158 -5.16 -10.36 -9.03
CA LYS A 158 -5.59 -11.77 -9.07
C LYS A 158 -5.40 -12.43 -7.71
N ASN A 159 -4.28 -12.14 -7.03
CA ASN A 159 -4.02 -12.64 -5.68
C ASN A 159 -5.13 -12.19 -4.72
N VAL A 160 -5.54 -10.90 -4.77
CA VAL A 160 -6.67 -10.41 -3.95
C VAL A 160 -7.96 -11.16 -4.28
N SER A 161 -8.25 -11.42 -5.56
CA SER A 161 -9.44 -12.18 -5.95
C SER A 161 -9.41 -13.63 -5.42
N GLU A 162 -8.26 -14.29 -5.44
CA GLU A 162 -8.07 -15.62 -4.86
C GLU A 162 -8.23 -15.62 -3.34
N GLU A 163 -7.68 -14.63 -2.65
CA GLU A 163 -7.82 -14.46 -1.20
C GLU A 163 -9.29 -14.22 -0.79
N LEU A 164 -10.03 -13.39 -1.54
CA LEU A 164 -11.46 -13.17 -1.34
C LEU A 164 -12.27 -14.44 -1.62
N LYS A 165 -11.87 -15.24 -2.61
CA LYS A 165 -12.49 -16.54 -2.90
C LYS A 165 -12.27 -17.54 -1.76
N CYS A 166 -11.07 -17.59 -1.19
CA CYS A 166 -10.78 -18.38 0.00
C CYS A 166 -11.63 -17.93 1.19
N LEU A 167 -11.75 -16.61 1.41
CA LEU A 167 -12.62 -16.05 2.44
C LEU A 167 -14.08 -16.48 2.22
N LYS A 168 -14.58 -16.40 0.99
CA LYS A 168 -15.93 -16.86 0.64
C LYS A 168 -16.16 -18.33 1.00
N HIS A 169 -15.25 -19.22 0.58
CA HIS A 169 -15.37 -20.65 0.85
C HIS A 169 -15.33 -20.97 2.35
N ALA A 170 -14.46 -20.29 3.12
CA ALA A 170 -14.41 -20.46 4.57
C ALA A 170 -15.75 -20.12 5.26
N TYR A 171 -16.55 -19.23 4.67
CA TYR A 171 -17.85 -18.82 5.20
C TYR A 171 -18.99 -19.70 4.69
N GLU A 172 -18.85 -20.28 3.49
CA GLU A 172 -19.80 -21.25 2.92
C GLU A 172 -19.66 -22.64 3.54
N ASP A 173 -18.44 -23.13 3.78
CA ASP A 173 -18.23 -24.46 4.37
C ASP A 173 -18.70 -24.53 5.83
N ASP A 174 -18.64 -23.42 6.56
CA ASP A 174 -19.24 -23.30 7.89
C ASP A 174 -20.76 -23.53 7.86
N THR A 175 -21.43 -23.29 6.72
CA THR A 175 -22.89 -23.51 6.58
C THR A 175 -23.27 -24.97 6.35
N ARG A 176 -22.35 -25.84 5.93
CA ARG A 176 -22.60 -27.27 5.68
C ARG A 176 -22.54 -28.12 6.95
N ASN A 177 -21.85 -27.63 7.97
CA ASN A 177 -21.94 -28.19 9.31
C ASN A 177 -23.23 -27.68 9.95
N HIS A 178 -24.27 -28.53 9.99
CA HIS A 178 -25.64 -28.27 10.46
C HIS A 178 -25.80 -27.73 11.91
N THR A 179 -24.71 -27.35 12.56
CA THR A 179 -24.65 -26.85 13.94
C THR A 179 -24.15 -25.40 14.05
N SER A 180 -23.81 -24.75 12.93
CA SER A 180 -23.07 -23.49 12.92
C SER A 180 -23.90 -22.28 12.47
N HIS A 181 -23.73 -21.17 13.20
CA HIS A 181 -24.37 -19.89 12.94
C HIS A 181 -23.84 -19.29 11.65
N LYS A 182 -24.73 -19.07 10.66
CA LYS A 182 -24.37 -18.60 9.32
C LYS A 182 -23.58 -17.29 9.39
N LYS A 183 -22.27 -17.37 9.14
CA LYS A 183 -21.43 -16.20 8.93
C LYS A 183 -21.79 -15.52 7.62
N THR A 184 -21.74 -14.19 7.59
CA THR A 184 -22.11 -13.41 6.40
C THR A 184 -21.08 -12.34 6.10
N ILE A 185 -20.91 -12.01 4.83
CA ILE A 185 -20.21 -10.80 4.42
C ILE A 185 -21.23 -9.67 4.40
N LEU A 186 -20.95 -8.57 5.12
CA LEU A 186 -21.85 -7.43 5.27
C LEU A 186 -21.63 -6.40 4.17
N CYS A 187 -20.37 -6.02 3.92
CA CYS A 187 -20.01 -5.04 2.91
C CYS A 187 -18.53 -5.11 2.56
N GLY A 188 -18.16 -4.44 1.47
CA GLY A 188 -16.77 -4.16 1.11
C GLY A 188 -16.55 -2.68 0.85
N ILE A 189 -15.35 -2.21 1.16
CA ILE A 189 -14.90 -0.84 0.90
C ILE A 189 -13.53 -0.90 0.23
N SER A 190 -13.33 -0.18 -0.89
CA SER A 190 -12.01 -0.05 -1.52
C SER A 190 -11.49 1.39 -1.52
N PHE A 191 -10.17 1.50 -1.45
CA PHE A 191 -9.42 2.75 -1.58
C PHE A 191 -8.38 2.52 -2.68
N ALA A 192 -8.58 3.14 -3.84
CA ALA A 192 -7.71 2.94 -5.00
C ALA A 192 -6.91 4.21 -5.30
N CYS A 193 -5.65 4.06 -5.69
CA CYS A 193 -4.81 5.21 -5.99
C CYS A 193 -5.37 5.94 -7.22
N CYS A 194 -5.38 7.27 -7.20
CA CYS A 194 -5.84 8.08 -8.33
C CYS A 194 -4.99 7.91 -9.60
N GLY A 195 -3.78 7.36 -9.48
CA GLY A 195 -2.96 6.94 -10.62
C GLY A 195 -3.45 5.66 -11.31
N ARG A 196 -4.37 4.91 -10.68
CA ARG A 196 -5.01 3.72 -11.27
C ARG A 196 -6.26 4.10 -12.05
N GLY A 197 -7.02 3.09 -12.48
CA GLY A 197 -8.26 3.23 -13.24
C GLY A 197 -8.05 3.00 -14.73
N GLU A 198 -9.00 3.46 -15.54
CA GLU A 198 -9.02 3.16 -16.98
C GLU A 198 -7.75 3.60 -17.74
N PRO A 199 -7.15 4.80 -17.49
CA PRO A 199 -5.91 5.18 -18.17
C PRO A 199 -4.73 4.26 -17.85
N PHE A 200 -4.72 3.67 -16.65
CA PHE A 200 -3.66 2.78 -16.20
C PHE A 200 -3.88 1.33 -16.67
N PHE A 201 -5.12 0.84 -16.63
CA PHE A 201 -5.45 -0.54 -16.98
C PHE A 201 -5.90 -0.75 -18.43
N GLY A 202 -6.19 0.33 -19.16
CA GLY A 202 -6.86 0.29 -20.47
C GLY A 202 -8.34 -0.12 -20.41
N ARG A 203 -8.93 -0.25 -19.22
CA ARG A 203 -10.34 -0.60 -19.01
C ARG A 203 -10.86 -0.12 -17.66
N ALA A 204 -12.15 0.23 -17.62
CA ALA A 204 -12.82 0.68 -16.41
C ALA A 204 -13.02 -0.43 -15.36
N ASN A 205 -13.26 -0.02 -14.11
CA ASN A 205 -13.74 -0.84 -13.00
C ASN A 205 -12.85 -2.01 -12.54
N VAL A 206 -11.61 -2.12 -13.02
CA VAL A 206 -10.69 -3.22 -12.63
C VAL A 206 -10.62 -3.38 -11.12
N ASP A 207 -10.37 -2.32 -10.36
CA ASP A 207 -10.21 -2.41 -8.90
C ASP A 207 -11.50 -2.75 -8.13
N SER A 208 -12.66 -2.78 -8.78
CA SER A 208 -13.92 -3.21 -8.13
C SER A 208 -14.22 -4.70 -8.34
N LEU A 209 -13.69 -5.29 -9.42
CA LEU A 209 -14.02 -6.64 -9.83
C LEU A 209 -13.67 -7.73 -8.81
N PRO A 210 -12.56 -7.70 -8.03
CA PRO A 210 -12.25 -8.78 -7.11
C PRO A 210 -13.35 -8.97 -6.07
N PHE A 211 -13.94 -7.87 -5.62
CA PHE A 211 -15.04 -7.92 -4.66
C PHE A 211 -16.35 -8.30 -5.33
N LEU A 212 -16.72 -7.63 -6.42
CA LEU A 212 -18.01 -7.81 -7.08
C LEU A 212 -18.20 -9.22 -7.65
N GLU A 213 -17.14 -9.84 -8.15
CA GLU A 213 -17.18 -11.22 -8.68
C GLU A 213 -17.28 -12.27 -7.56
N ASN A 214 -16.60 -12.04 -6.42
CA ASN A 214 -16.63 -12.98 -5.30
C ASN A 214 -17.90 -12.85 -4.45
N PHE A 215 -18.42 -11.65 -4.24
CA PHE A 215 -19.56 -11.36 -3.36
C PHE A 215 -20.70 -10.63 -4.11
N PRO A 216 -21.34 -11.26 -5.10
CA PRO A 216 -22.42 -10.64 -5.84
C PRO A 216 -23.60 -10.29 -4.92
N GLY A 217 -24.12 -9.07 -5.06
CA GLY A 217 -25.24 -8.55 -4.27
C GLY A 217 -24.87 -8.02 -2.87
N VAL A 218 -23.60 -8.14 -2.45
CA VAL A 218 -23.13 -7.50 -1.22
C VAL A 218 -22.82 -6.03 -1.48
N PRO A 219 -23.24 -5.09 -0.61
CA PRO A 219 -22.91 -3.68 -0.75
C PRO A 219 -21.40 -3.44 -0.87
N PHE A 220 -21.01 -2.71 -1.91
CA PHE A 220 -19.64 -2.33 -2.19
C PHE A 220 -19.55 -0.83 -2.46
N ALA A 221 -18.60 -0.17 -1.83
CA ALA A 221 -18.29 1.24 -2.06
C ALA A 221 -16.79 1.43 -2.21
N GLY A 222 -16.37 2.55 -2.77
CA GLY A 222 -14.96 2.90 -2.81
C GLY A 222 -14.71 4.33 -3.22
N THR A 223 -13.47 4.76 -3.04
CA THR A 223 -13.01 6.10 -3.46
C THR A 223 -11.60 6.04 -4.01
N PHE A 224 -11.29 6.98 -4.91
CA PHE A 224 -9.91 7.23 -5.31
C PHE A 224 -9.19 8.07 -4.26
N CYS A 225 -7.91 7.76 -3.99
CA CYS A 225 -7.07 8.41 -2.99
C CYS A 225 -5.70 8.77 -3.59
N ALA A 226 -5.05 9.80 -3.04
CA ALA A 226 -3.68 10.19 -3.42
C ALA A 226 -2.60 9.34 -2.71
N GLY A 227 -2.94 8.07 -2.42
CA GLY A 227 -2.12 7.11 -1.68
C GLY A 227 -2.88 6.48 -0.53
N GLU A 228 -2.70 5.17 -0.35
CA GLU A 228 -3.39 4.40 0.69
C GLU A 228 -2.46 4.14 1.89
N ILE A 229 -2.98 4.38 3.09
CA ILE A 229 -2.34 3.98 4.35
C ILE A 229 -2.99 2.68 4.81
N GLY A 230 -2.28 1.57 4.62
CA GLY A 230 -2.71 0.25 5.07
C GLY A 230 -1.70 -0.33 6.05
N ARG A 231 -2.19 -1.05 7.07
CA ARG A 231 -1.34 -2.05 7.73
C ARG A 231 -1.32 -3.26 6.82
N MET A 232 -0.19 -3.47 6.13
CA MET A 232 0.11 -4.78 5.53
C MET A 232 0.38 -5.75 6.68
N ASP A 233 -0.68 -6.26 7.32
CA ASP A 233 -0.56 -7.41 8.19
C ASP A 233 -0.39 -8.61 7.27
N SER A 234 0.83 -9.15 7.27
CA SER A 234 1.13 -10.41 6.58
C SER A 234 0.25 -11.50 7.18
N SER A 235 -0.82 -11.83 6.46
CA SER A 235 -1.71 -12.97 6.67
C SER A 235 -2.61 -12.97 7.92
N SER A 236 -3.85 -13.35 7.66
CA SER A 236 -4.79 -13.98 8.57
C SER A 236 -4.24 -15.31 9.10
N SER A 237 -3.30 -15.28 10.02
CA SER A 237 -3.04 -16.42 10.91
C SER A 237 -2.58 -15.93 12.27
N ASN A 238 -3.13 -16.53 13.32
CA ASN A 238 -2.70 -16.34 14.70
C ASN A 238 -1.27 -16.86 14.87
N HIS A 239 -0.28 -16.07 14.45
CA HIS A 239 1.10 -16.27 14.83
C HIS A 239 1.67 -14.92 15.28
N GLU A 240 1.65 -14.72 16.59
CA GLU A 240 2.55 -13.80 17.28
C GLU A 240 4.00 -14.30 17.10
N GLU A 241 4.57 -14.20 15.91
CA GLU A 241 5.99 -14.54 15.73
C GLU A 241 6.63 -13.73 14.60
N ASN A 242 7.56 -12.85 15.00
CA ASN A 242 8.66 -12.27 14.23
C ASN A 242 8.34 -11.53 12.92
N CYS A 243 7.60 -10.42 13.00
CA CYS A 243 7.61 -9.39 11.95
C CYS A 243 8.73 -8.35 12.22
N SER A 244 10.00 -8.72 12.03
CA SER A 244 11.15 -7.82 12.29
C SER A 244 12.08 -7.53 11.10
N THR A 245 11.84 -8.09 9.90
CA THR A 245 12.82 -8.00 8.80
C THR A 245 12.33 -7.36 7.49
N THR A 246 11.03 -7.20 7.26
CA THR A 246 10.51 -6.54 6.06
C THR A 246 10.07 -5.10 6.35
N ALA A 247 10.55 -4.15 5.54
CA ALA A 247 10.16 -2.75 5.65
C ALA A 247 8.65 -2.62 5.39
N ARG A 248 7.91 -2.04 6.34
CA ARG A 248 6.47 -1.79 6.18
C ARG A 248 6.27 -0.63 5.22
N CYS A 249 5.51 -0.79 4.14
CA CYS A 249 5.09 0.38 3.38
C CYS A 249 3.96 1.08 4.14
N CYS A 250 4.08 2.38 4.42
CA CYS A 250 3.06 3.14 5.14
C CYS A 250 2.17 3.97 4.21
N LEU A 251 2.68 4.33 3.03
CA LEU A 251 1.93 5.04 2.00
C LEU A 251 2.22 4.33 0.68
N HIS A 252 1.20 3.67 0.14
CA HIS A 252 1.34 2.97 -1.12
C HIS A 252 0.91 3.86 -2.29
N VAL A 253 1.65 3.81 -3.39
CA VAL A 253 1.34 4.50 -4.65
C VAL A 253 0.94 3.46 -5.70
N PHE A 254 0.05 3.84 -6.62
CA PHE A 254 -0.52 2.94 -7.64
C PHE A 254 -1.09 1.64 -7.05
N SER A 255 -1.70 1.71 -5.87
CA SER A 255 -2.25 0.56 -5.13
C SER A 255 -3.76 0.58 -4.96
N THR A 256 -4.31 -0.54 -4.48
CA THR A 256 -5.69 -0.58 -3.97
C THR A 256 -5.75 -1.36 -2.68
N ALA A 257 -6.30 -0.75 -1.64
CA ALA A 257 -6.62 -1.41 -0.39
C ALA A 257 -8.10 -1.81 -0.38
N TYR A 258 -8.39 -3.02 0.09
CA TYR A 258 -9.74 -3.54 0.24
C TYR A 258 -9.99 -3.86 1.72
N LEU A 259 -11.14 -3.43 2.20
CA LEU A 259 -11.66 -3.80 3.51
C LEU A 259 -12.95 -4.57 3.31
N VAL A 260 -12.98 -5.82 3.75
CA VAL A 260 -14.20 -6.63 3.78
C VAL A 260 -14.67 -6.76 5.22
N VAL A 261 -15.95 -6.47 5.45
CA VAL A 261 -16.59 -6.58 6.76
C VAL A 261 -17.45 -7.82 6.77
N SER A 262 -17.24 -8.68 7.76
CA SER A 262 -18.05 -9.87 7.95
C SER A 262 -18.65 -9.92 9.35
N TYR A 263 -19.70 -10.72 9.51
CA TYR A 263 -20.40 -10.91 10.77
C TYR A 263 -20.64 -12.39 11.05
N THR A 264 -20.32 -12.80 12.28
CA THR A 264 -20.67 -14.09 12.84
C THR A 264 -21.74 -13.88 13.91
N PRO A 265 -22.97 -14.41 13.75
CA PRO A 265 -24.00 -14.32 14.78
C PRO A 265 -23.54 -14.98 16.10
N PRO A 266 -24.10 -14.57 17.24
CA PRO A 266 -23.80 -15.23 18.51
C PRO A 266 -24.22 -16.70 18.48
N ALA A 267 -23.46 -17.55 19.17
CA ALA A 267 -23.93 -18.89 19.47
C ALA A 267 -25.23 -18.79 20.28
N ASN A 268 -26.30 -19.46 19.86
CA ASN A 268 -27.54 -19.45 20.62
C ASN A 268 -27.26 -20.11 21.97
N LEU A 269 -27.17 -19.29 23.02
CA LEU A 269 -27.34 -19.74 24.40
C LEU A 269 -28.84 -20.02 24.57
N TYR A 270 -29.31 -21.17 24.10
CA TYR A 270 -30.60 -21.66 24.54
C TYR A 270 -30.50 -21.96 26.04
N LEU A 271 -31.36 -21.28 26.79
CA LEU A 271 -31.77 -21.55 28.17
C LEU A 271 -32.24 -23.00 28.33
#